data_AF-A0A8H3R5Y9-F1
#
_entry.id   AF-A0A8H3R5Y9-F1
#
_cell.length_a   1.000
_cell.length_b   1.000
_cell.length_c   1.000
_cell.angle_alpha   90.00
_cell.angle_beta   90.00
_cell.angle_gamma   90.00
#
_symmetry.space_group_name_H-M   'P 1'
#
loop_
_entity.id
_entity.type
_entity.pdbx_description
1 polymer ?
#
loop_
_entity_poly.entity_id
_entity_poly.type
_entity_poly.pdbx_seq_one_letter_code
_entity_poly.pdbx_strand_id
1 'polypeptide(L)'
;MTSSSSVSFPVLVEVVQKYNTEGLIKFLRNEETLKEIHFNKTFFKRLYDEEIMGHLFLKLTRQEFREFRMKIRPALELEEFVENLKSLIPLARETSTLISEIIDRGSQMMDQE
;
A
#
# COMPACT_ATOMS: atom_id res chain seq x y z
N MET A 1 15.00 7.19 21.86
CA MET A 1 13.91 6.19 21.75
C MET A 1 13.16 6.50 20.46
N THR A 2 13.53 5.87 19.34
CA THR A 2 12.76 6.01 18.10
C THR A 2 11.68 4.93 18.14
N SER A 3 10.47 5.33 18.49
CA SER A 3 9.29 4.48 18.37
C SER A 3 9.17 4.09 16.89
N SER A 4 9.58 2.86 16.57
CA SER A 4 9.29 2.23 15.29
C SER A 4 7.79 1.96 15.29
N SER A 5 7.01 2.95 14.88
CA SER A 5 5.61 2.75 14.58
C SER A 5 5.56 1.85 13.35
N SER A 6 5.43 0.54 13.55
CA SER A 6 5.12 -0.38 12.47
C SER A 6 3.75 0.02 11.92
N VAL A 7 3.74 0.83 10.86
CA VAL A 7 2.52 1.09 10.11
C VAL A 7 2.08 -0.26 9.58
N SER A 8 0.90 -0.72 10.00
CA SER A 8 0.37 -1.98 9.49
C SER A 8 0.06 -1.84 8.00
N PHE A 9 0.36 -2.88 7.22
CA PHE A 9 0.13 -2.87 5.77
C PHE A 9 -1.28 -2.46 5.31
N PRO A 10 -2.39 -2.74 6.05
CA PRO A 10 -3.69 -2.24 5.64
C PRO A 10 -3.82 -0.72 5.66
N VAL A 11 -3.23 -0.06 6.67
CA VAL A 11 -3.15 1.40 6.74
C VAL A 11 -2.31 1.92 5.56
N LEU A 12 -1.25 1.19 5.21
CA LEU A 12 -0.40 1.53 4.08
C LEU A 12 -1.15 1.47 2.73
N VAL A 13 -2.04 0.50 2.53
CA VAL A 13 -2.88 0.41 1.31
C VAL A 13 -3.78 1.63 1.17
N GLU A 14 -4.52 1.99 2.23
CA GLU A 14 -5.45 3.12 2.19
C GLU A 14 -4.72 4.45 1.95
N VAL A 15 -3.52 4.57 2.51
CA VAL A 15 -2.64 5.72 2.28
C VAL A 15 -2.16 5.75 0.83
N VAL A 16 -1.65 4.62 0.31
CA VAL A 16 -1.16 4.53 -1.08
C VAL A 16 -2.27 4.82 -2.07
N GLN A 17 -3.49 4.31 -1.88
CA GLN A 17 -4.63 4.58 -2.77
C GLN A 17 -4.90 6.07 -2.99
N LYS A 18 -4.66 6.90 -1.96
CA LYS A 18 -4.94 8.34 -1.95
C LYS A 18 -3.82 9.19 -2.54
N TYR A 19 -2.66 8.60 -2.85
CA TYR A 19 -1.57 9.38 -3.44
C TYR A 19 -1.88 9.79 -4.87
N ASN A 20 -1.68 11.09 -5.15
CA ASN A 20 -1.46 11.56 -6.51
C ASN A 20 -0.11 11.05 -7.04
N THR A 21 0.16 11.26 -8.33
CA THR A 21 1.35 10.75 -9.00
C THR A 21 2.66 11.18 -8.32
N GLU A 22 2.78 12.45 -7.91
CA GLU A 22 3.96 12.94 -7.21
C GLU A 22 4.12 12.33 -5.81
N GLY A 23 3.02 12.20 -5.07
CA GLY A 23 2.98 11.56 -3.76
C GLY A 23 3.40 10.11 -3.84
N LEU A 24 2.91 9.39 -4.86
CA LEU A 24 3.30 8.01 -5.14
C LEU A 24 4.81 7.90 -5.42
N ILE A 25 5.34 8.77 -6.29
CA ILE A 25 6.78 8.77 -6.61
C ILE A 25 7.62 9.07 -5.36
N LYS A 26 7.19 10.02 -4.51
CA LYS A 26 7.86 10.32 -3.24
C LYS A 26 7.83 9.13 -2.29
N PHE A 27 6.68 8.45 -2.19
CA PHE A 27 6.53 7.24 -1.39
C PHE A 27 7.51 6.15 -1.87
N LEU A 28 7.47 5.77 -3.14
CA LEU A 28 8.31 4.71 -3.72
C LEU A 28 9.82 4.98 -3.58
N ARG A 29 10.24 6.25 -3.49
CA ARG A 29 11.65 6.63 -3.30
C ARG A 29 12.13 6.55 -1.85
N ASN A 30 11.23 6.73 -0.89
CA ASN A 30 11.58 6.93 0.51
C ASN A 30 11.17 5.75 1.41
N GLU A 31 10.30 4.88 0.94
CA GLU A 31 9.79 3.74 1.70
C GLU A 31 10.91 2.70 1.95
N GLU A 32 11.19 2.41 3.22
CA GLU A 32 12.29 1.54 3.64
C GLU A 32 12.15 0.14 3.05
N THR A 33 10.92 -0.38 3.03
CA THR A 33 10.60 -1.72 2.51
C THR A 33 10.87 -1.88 1.02
N LEU A 34 11.03 -0.77 0.29
CA LEU A 34 11.28 -0.74 -1.16
C LEU A 34 12.74 -0.42 -1.52
N LYS A 35 13.63 -0.17 -0.55
CA LYS A 35 15.02 0.22 -0.82
C LYS A 35 15.81 -0.82 -1.60
N GLU A 36 15.49 -2.10 -1.42
CA GLU A 36 16.15 -3.22 -2.11
C GLU A 36 15.66 -3.37 -3.57
N ILE A 37 14.53 -2.72 -3.92
CA ILE A 37 14.00 -2.73 -5.28
C ILE A 37 14.71 -1.66 -6.11
N HIS A 38 15.41 -2.09 -7.14
CA HIS A 38 16.11 -1.17 -8.04
C HIS A 38 15.13 -0.53 -9.03
N PHE A 39 14.60 0.64 -8.66
CA PHE A 39 13.84 1.50 -9.55
C PHE A 39 14.75 2.23 -10.54
N ASN A 40 14.41 2.15 -11.83
CA ASN A 40 15.11 2.94 -12.86
C ASN A 40 14.43 4.30 -13.09
N LYS A 41 15.15 5.27 -13.67
CA LYS A 41 14.60 6.61 -13.93
C LYS A 41 13.41 6.61 -14.89
N THR A 42 13.41 5.70 -15.86
CA THR A 42 12.33 5.58 -16.86
C THR A 42 11.03 5.15 -16.22
N PHE A 43 11.06 4.28 -15.21
CA PHE A 43 9.88 3.86 -14.45
C PHE A 43 9.18 5.08 -13.82
N PHE A 44 9.91 5.92 -13.09
CA PHE A 44 9.32 7.12 -12.50
C PHE A 44 8.83 8.12 -13.55
N LYS A 45 9.54 8.24 -14.68
CA LYS A 45 9.09 9.09 -15.78
C LYS A 45 7.76 8.60 -16.35
N ARG A 46 7.59 7.28 -16.53
CA ARG A 46 6.34 6.68 -17.01
C ARG A 46 5.18 6.92 -16.05
N LEU A 47 5.39 6.71 -14.75
CA LEU A 47 4.37 7.04 -13.74
C LEU A 47 3.91 8.50 -13.85
N TYR A 48 4.87 9.42 -14.02
CA TYR A 48 4.58 10.85 -14.17
C TYR A 48 3.84 11.16 -15.49
N ASP A 49 4.39 10.73 -16.62
CA ASP A 49 3.85 11.02 -17.96
C ASP A 49 2.44 10.45 -18.17
N GLU A 50 2.16 9.28 -17.60
CA GLU A 50 0.87 8.58 -17.71
C GLU A 50 -0.08 8.91 -16.55
N GLU A 51 0.31 9.86 -15.69
CA GLU A 51 -0.49 10.32 -14.54
C GLU A 51 -0.95 9.17 -13.63
N ILE A 52 -0.08 8.17 -13.41
CA ILE A 52 -0.40 7.01 -12.59
C ILE A 52 -0.46 7.40 -11.12
N MET A 53 -1.69 7.51 -10.62
CA MET A 53 -2.01 7.71 -9.21
C MET A 53 -1.93 6.39 -8.43
N GLY A 54 -1.88 6.48 -7.10
CA GLY A 54 -1.69 5.32 -6.24
C GLY A 54 -2.76 4.21 -6.39
N HIS A 55 -4.02 4.57 -6.58
CA HIS A 55 -5.08 3.59 -6.86
C HIS A 55 -4.91 2.83 -8.20
N LEU A 56 -4.26 3.45 -9.20
CA LEU A 56 -3.92 2.80 -10.48
C LEU A 56 -2.64 1.98 -10.33
N PHE A 57 -1.65 2.49 -9.59
CA PHE A 57 -0.41 1.77 -9.29
C PHE A 57 -0.68 0.41 -8.65
N LEU A 58 -1.61 0.34 -7.69
CA LEU A 58 -2.00 -0.92 -7.07
C LEU A 58 -2.63 -1.91 -8.05
N LYS A 59 -3.03 -1.50 -9.26
CA LYS A 59 -3.58 -2.38 -10.31
C LYS A 59 -2.54 -2.82 -11.34
N LEU A 60 -1.35 -2.21 -11.34
CA LEU A 60 -0.28 -2.61 -12.26
C LEU A 60 0.19 -4.03 -11.93
N THR A 61 0.53 -4.78 -12.97
CA THR A 61 1.11 -6.12 -12.87
C THR A 61 2.59 -6.06 -13.23
N ARG A 62 3.27 -7.19 -13.06
CA ARG A 62 4.65 -7.35 -13.55
C ARG A 62 4.79 -7.01 -15.03
N GLN A 63 3.77 -7.23 -15.86
CA GLN A 63 3.84 -6.88 -17.28
C GLN A 63 3.98 -5.37 -17.47
N GLU A 64 3.11 -4.55 -16.88
CA GLU A 64 3.16 -3.09 -16.99
C GLU A 64 4.46 -2.54 -16.41
N PHE A 65 4.95 -3.10 -15.28
CA PHE A 65 6.25 -2.73 -14.73
C PHE A 65 7.41 -2.96 -15.72
N ARG A 66 7.35 -4.05 -16.51
CA ARG A 66 8.33 -4.32 -17.57
C ARG A 66 8.16 -3.39 -18.77
N GLU A 67 6.94 -3.01 -19.11
CA GLU A 67 6.67 -1.99 -20.14
C GLU A 67 7.22 -0.61 -19.73
N PHE A 68 7.26 -0.36 -18.41
CA PHE A 68 7.97 0.78 -17.79
C PHE A 68 9.48 0.56 -17.65
N ARG A 69 10.03 -0.39 -18.42
CA ARG A 69 11.47 -0.72 -18.54
C ARG A 69 12.11 -1.30 -17.28
N MET A 70 11.35 -1.80 -16.31
CA MET A 70 11.93 -2.56 -15.20
C MET A 70 12.52 -3.90 -15.69
N LYS A 71 13.65 -4.29 -15.09
CA LYS A 71 14.19 -5.65 -15.27
C LYS A 71 13.29 -6.66 -14.56
N ILE A 72 13.43 -7.94 -14.91
CA ILE A 72 12.57 -9.02 -14.40
C ILE A 72 12.57 -9.07 -12.87
N ARG A 73 13.74 -9.10 -12.21
CA ARG A 73 13.85 -9.16 -10.75
C ARG A 73 13.11 -8.01 -10.02
N PRO A 74 13.41 -6.72 -10.27
CA PRO A 74 12.70 -5.66 -9.55
C PRO A 74 11.21 -5.58 -9.90
N ALA A 75 10.78 -6.01 -11.10
CA ALA A 75 9.36 -6.09 -11.44
C ALA A 75 8.63 -7.20 -10.65
N LEU A 76 9.29 -8.34 -10.41
CA LEU A 76 8.81 -9.42 -9.55
C LEU A 76 8.63 -8.94 -8.10
N GLU A 77 9.67 -8.33 -7.54
CA GLU A 77 9.67 -7.84 -6.15
C GLU A 77 8.60 -6.76 -5.92
N LEU A 78 8.40 -5.88 -6.91
CA LEU A 78 7.39 -4.83 -6.81
C LEU A 78 5.96 -5.37 -6.94
N GLU A 79 5.72 -6.37 -7.79
CA GLU A 79 4.43 -7.05 -7.87
C GLU A 79 4.10 -7.78 -6.57
N GLU A 80 5.06 -8.50 -6.00
CA GLU A 80 4.87 -9.17 -4.71
C GLU A 80 4.54 -8.17 -3.59
N PHE A 81 5.21 -7.02 -3.56
CA PHE A 81 4.89 -5.94 -2.63
C PHE A 81 3.44 -5.46 -2.80
N VAL A 82 2.99 -5.21 -4.03
CA VAL A 82 1.62 -4.77 -4.32
C VAL A 82 0.59 -5.83 -3.93
N GLU A 83 0.87 -7.11 -4.16
CA GLU A 83 -0.03 -8.21 -3.75
C GLU A 83 -0.08 -8.38 -2.23
N ASN A 84 1.04 -8.22 -1.53
CA ASN A 84 1.09 -8.22 -0.07
C ASN A 84 0.30 -7.05 0.54
N LEU A 85 0.30 -5.89 -0.12
CA LEU A 85 -0.59 -4.79 0.25
C LEU A 85 -2.06 -5.21 0.10
N LYS A 86 -2.45 -5.79 -1.04
CA LYS A 86 -3.85 -6.19 -1.30
C LYS A 86 -4.37 -7.31 -0.39
N SER A 87 -3.55 -8.32 -0.12
CA SER A 87 -3.95 -9.52 0.63
C SER A 87 -4.27 -9.23 2.10
N LEU A 88 -3.89 -8.06 2.60
CA LEU A 88 -4.15 -7.62 3.97
C LEU A 88 -5.41 -6.73 4.09
N ILE A 89 -6.04 -6.38 2.97
CA ILE A 89 -7.32 -5.64 2.92
C ILE A 89 -8.48 -6.43 3.58
N PRO A 90 -8.66 -7.74 3.31
CA PRO A 90 -9.74 -8.51 3.94
C PRO A 90 -9.57 -8.57 5.47
N LEU A 91 -8.33 -8.79 5.92
CA LEU A 91 -8.02 -8.97 7.34
C LEU A 91 -8.28 -7.69 8.15
N ALA A 92 -7.95 -6.52 7.60
CA ALA A 92 -8.21 -5.25 8.28
C ALA A 92 -9.69 -4.85 8.33
N ARG A 93 -10.46 -5.21 7.31
CA ARG A 93 -11.91 -5.02 7.34
C ARG A 93 -12.55 -5.90 8.41
N GLU A 94 -12.11 -7.14 8.54
CA GLU A 94 -12.60 -8.07 9.55
C GLU A 94 -12.26 -7.60 10.98
N THR A 95 -11.01 -7.20 11.23
CA THR A 95 -10.62 -6.71 12.57
C THR A 95 -11.35 -5.42 12.95
N SER A 96 -11.51 -4.48 12.00
CA SER A 96 -12.28 -3.24 12.24
C SER A 96 -13.74 -3.52 12.56
N THR A 97 -14.35 -4.53 11.93
CA THR A 97 -15.74 -4.91 12.17
C THR A 97 -15.90 -5.53 13.56
N LEU A 98 -15.03 -6.49 13.91
CA LEU A 98 -15.04 -7.14 15.22
C LEU A 98 -14.81 -6.16 16.37
N ILE A 99 -13.89 -5.20 16.23
CA ILE A 99 -13.64 -4.19 17.26
C ILE A 99 -14.89 -3.31 17.49
N SER A 100 -15.57 -2.91 16.42
CA SER A 100 -16.79 -2.09 16.51
C SER A 100 -17.92 -2.86 17.19
N GLU A 101 -18.13 -4.12 16.81
CA GLU A 101 -19.14 -4.99 17.44
C GLU A 101 -18.88 -5.24 18.93
N ILE A 102 -17.62 -5.39 19.34
CA ILE A 102 -17.25 -5.56 20.76
C ILE A 102 -17.55 -4.29 21.56
N ILE A 103 -17.23 -3.11 21.01
CA ILE A 103 -17.49 -1.81 21.65
C ILE A 103 -19.00 -1.60 21.79
N ASP A 104 -19.77 -1.83 20.71
CA ASP A 104 -21.23 -1.66 20.71
C ASP A 104 -21.92 -2.57 21.72
N ARG A 105 -21.45 -3.83 21.86
CA ARG A 105 -21.95 -4.76 22.89
C ARG A 105 -21.59 -4.31 24.31
N GLY A 106 -20.39 -3.76 24.51
CA GLY A 106 -19.96 -3.21 25.80
C GLY A 106 -20.85 -2.06 26.26
N SER A 107 -21.20 -1.14 25.35
CA SER A 107 -22.11 -0.02 25.65
C SER A 107 -23.51 -0.47 26.03
N GLN A 108 -24.10 -1.45 25.33
CA GLN A 108 -25.46 -1.92 25.65
C GLN A 108 -25.58 -2.66 26.99
N MET A 109 -24.49 -3.20 27.52
CA MET A 109 -24.49 -3.85 28.83
C MET A 109 -24.36 -2.86 30.00
N MET A 110 -23.88 -1.63 29.75
CA MET A 110 -23.73 -0.59 30.80
C MET A 110 -24.98 0.26 30.99
N ASP A 111 -25.92 0.26 30.04
CA ASP A 111 -27.18 1.02 30.11
C ASP A 111 -28.31 0.26 30.85
N GLN A 112 -28.01 -0.85 31.55
CA GLN A 112 -28.98 -1.68 32.29
C GLN A 112 -28.94 -1.54 33.83
N GLU A 113 -28.29 -0.50 34.37
CA GLU A 113 -28.26 -0.20 35.82
C GLU A 113 -29.16 0.99 36.18
#